data_AF-A0A929BQ05-F1
#
_entry.id   AF-A0A929BQ05-F1
#
_cell.length_a   1.000
_cell.length_b   1.000
_cell.length_c   1.000
_cell.angle_alpha   90.00
_cell.angle_beta   90.00
_cell.angle_gamma   90.00
#
_symmetry.space_group_name_H-M   'P 1'
#
loop_
_entity.id
_entity.type
_entity.pdbx_description
1 polymer ?
#
loop_
_entity_poly.entity_id
_entity_poly.type
_entity_poly.pdbx_seq_one_letter_code
_entity_poly.pdbx_strand_id
1 'polypeptide(L)'
;MKHGLLLLAFLLILVACSPPLDSQSLSQFQTDGNSTELNNEQKESLDTLTQSSLGDQFQSLFIDLNQVKIVDSSQVEWSDTCLGVEQPGVDCLPQSTQGYRVVLETNGLQFEVHADHVGGQVKPATLGLRWTRECGEDGLCDHLLIYLPDSAHACWFQSGEMNTASVNLQEILSPEEYEQLIDALRNFSENTVNLPSSDATEPVMVTLTFYGQGNTFPSSDDQQSLLALAENIFARITP
;
A
#
# COMPACT_ATOMS: atom_id res chain seq x y z
N MET A 1 -6.23 -70.40 47.97
CA MET A 1 -7.25 -71.05 47.11
C MET A 1 -7.40 -70.21 45.84
N LYS A 2 -7.04 -70.82 44.69
CA LYS A 2 -7.56 -70.69 43.30
C LYS A 2 -8.02 -69.28 42.83
N HIS A 3 -7.25 -68.55 42.01
CA HIS A 3 -7.02 -68.65 40.54
C HIS A 3 -8.26 -68.55 39.63
N GLY A 4 -8.22 -67.59 38.70
CA GLY A 4 -9.08 -67.42 37.51
C GLY A 4 -9.25 -65.93 37.18
N LEU A 5 -8.35 -65.24 36.46
CA LEU A 5 -7.97 -65.34 35.04
C LEU A 5 -9.14 -65.13 34.05
N LEU A 6 -9.29 -63.88 33.56
CA LEU A 6 -9.90 -63.51 32.27
C LEU A 6 -9.40 -62.08 31.92
N LEU A 7 -8.31 -61.92 31.16
CA LEU A 7 -8.21 -61.71 29.70
C LEU A 7 -8.81 -60.38 29.17
N LEU A 8 -7.88 -59.58 28.60
CA LEU A 8 -8.01 -58.61 27.49
C LEU A 8 -8.69 -57.24 27.74
N ALA A 9 -7.86 -56.20 27.80
CA ALA A 9 -7.84 -55.20 26.72
C ALA A 9 -6.51 -54.43 26.75
N PHE A 10 -5.77 -54.58 25.65
CA PHE A 10 -4.52 -53.93 25.31
C PHE A 10 -4.82 -52.44 25.06
N LEU A 11 -4.25 -51.52 25.86
CA LEU A 11 -4.16 -50.11 25.47
C LEU A 11 -2.68 -49.72 25.49
N LEU A 12 -2.05 -49.90 24.33
CA LEU A 12 -0.75 -49.34 23.96
C LEU A 12 -0.88 -47.81 23.96
N ILE A 13 -0.43 -47.15 25.03
CA ILE A 13 -0.17 -45.72 24.99
C ILE A 13 1.21 -45.58 24.35
N LEU A 14 1.23 -45.25 23.06
CA LEU A 14 2.42 -44.73 22.39
C LEU A 14 2.75 -43.38 23.03
N VAL A 15 3.64 -43.40 24.02
CA VAL A 15 4.33 -42.20 24.46
C VAL A 15 5.30 -41.84 23.33
N ALA A 16 4.83 -41.03 22.40
CA ALA A 16 5.70 -40.36 21.46
C ALA A 16 6.61 -39.45 22.29
N CYS A 17 7.88 -39.82 22.38
CA CYS A 17 8.92 -38.98 22.93
C CYS A 17 9.07 -37.78 21.98
N SER A 18 8.41 -36.67 22.28
CA SER A 18 8.70 -35.39 21.61
C SER A 18 10.17 -35.07 21.84
N PRO A 19 10.96 -34.74 20.80
CA PRO A 19 12.31 -34.24 21.02
C PRO A 19 12.22 -32.95 21.85
N PRO A 20 13.16 -32.71 22.78
CA PRO A 20 13.21 -31.44 23.49
C PRO A 20 13.35 -30.31 22.47
N LEU A 21 12.48 -29.31 22.57
CA LEU A 21 12.60 -28.06 21.84
C LEU A 21 13.94 -27.44 22.21
N ASP A 22 14.86 -27.45 21.24
CA ASP A 22 16.17 -26.86 21.38
C ASP A 22 16.00 -25.34 21.51
N SER A 23 16.30 -24.81 22.69
CA SER A 23 16.11 -23.39 23.03
C SER A 23 17.24 -22.51 22.48
N GLN A 24 17.77 -22.83 21.30
CA GLN A 24 18.80 -22.06 20.61
C GLN A 24 18.29 -21.49 19.30
N SER A 25 17.32 -20.59 19.36
CA SER A 25 17.14 -19.58 18.30
C SER A 25 16.65 -18.22 18.82
N LEU A 26 16.82 -17.95 20.12
CA LEU A 26 16.63 -16.63 20.71
C LEU A 26 18.00 -16.02 21.03
N SER A 27 18.84 -15.87 20.00
CA SER A 27 20.05 -15.05 20.04
C SER A 27 20.51 -14.79 18.61
N GLN A 28 19.81 -13.90 17.91
CA GLN A 28 20.37 -13.05 16.84
C GLN A 28 19.33 -12.02 16.36
N PHE A 29 18.84 -11.19 17.29
CA PHE A 29 18.53 -9.80 16.93
C PHE A 29 19.67 -8.96 17.51
N GLN A 30 20.85 -9.13 16.93
CA GLN A 30 21.94 -8.17 17.09
C GLN A 30 21.80 -7.14 15.99
N THR A 31 21.64 -5.90 16.43
CA THR A 31 21.70 -4.68 15.66
C THR A 31 23.05 -4.57 14.97
N ASP A 32 23.10 -4.71 13.66
CA ASP A 32 24.24 -4.23 12.85
C ASP A 32 23.67 -3.48 11.65
N GLY A 33 24.00 -2.19 11.58
CA GLY A 33 23.71 -1.33 10.44
C GLY A 33 24.55 -1.72 9.24
N ASN A 34 24.14 -2.78 8.54
CA ASN A 34 24.73 -3.21 7.29
C ASN A 34 23.63 -3.34 6.23
N SER A 35 23.76 -2.59 5.15
CA SER A 35 22.94 -2.68 3.95
C SER A 35 22.87 -4.14 3.49
N THR A 36 21.70 -4.75 3.58
CA THR A 36 21.46 -6.11 3.05
C THR A 36 21.76 -6.10 1.55
N GLU A 37 22.88 -6.71 1.17
CA GLU A 37 23.22 -7.01 -0.21
C GLU A 37 22.18 -8.03 -0.73
N LEU A 38 21.53 -7.71 -1.85
CA LEU A 38 20.61 -8.61 -2.55
C LEU A 38 21.31 -9.93 -2.83
N ASN A 39 20.69 -11.04 -2.47
CA ASN A 39 21.23 -12.36 -2.79
C ASN A 39 21.16 -12.61 -4.32
N ASN A 40 21.88 -13.63 -4.81
CA ASN A 40 21.99 -13.86 -6.26
C ASN A 40 20.64 -14.12 -6.95
N GLU A 41 19.66 -14.70 -6.27
CA GLU A 41 18.31 -14.95 -6.81
C GLU A 41 17.47 -13.66 -6.87
N GLN A 42 17.59 -12.81 -5.85
CA GLN A 42 17.00 -11.46 -5.83
C GLN A 42 17.68 -10.54 -6.85
N LYS A 43 18.98 -10.73 -7.09
CA LYS A 43 19.76 -9.98 -8.08
C LYS A 43 19.43 -10.42 -9.50
N GLU A 44 19.22 -11.71 -9.75
CA GLU A 44 18.78 -12.22 -11.05
C GLU A 44 17.31 -11.86 -11.33
N SER A 45 16.45 -11.90 -10.31
CA SER A 45 15.08 -11.35 -10.38
C SER A 45 15.12 -9.84 -10.63
N LEU A 46 16.01 -9.10 -9.98
CA LEU A 46 16.21 -7.66 -10.19
C LEU A 46 16.76 -7.33 -11.59
N ASP A 47 17.73 -8.10 -12.08
CA ASP A 47 18.27 -7.96 -13.42
C ASP A 47 17.16 -8.22 -14.45
N THR A 48 16.26 -9.19 -14.18
CA THR A 48 15.06 -9.43 -14.98
C THR A 48 14.05 -8.27 -14.88
N LEU A 49 13.88 -7.68 -13.69
CA LEU A 49 13.02 -6.51 -13.45
C LEU A 49 13.62 -5.19 -13.97
N THR A 50 14.90 -5.13 -14.33
CA THR A 50 15.56 -3.90 -14.80
C THR A 50 15.91 -3.94 -16.30
N GLN A 51 15.86 -5.10 -16.96
CA GLN A 51 16.39 -5.29 -18.31
C GLN A 51 15.48 -5.00 -19.52
N SER A 52 14.30 -4.35 -19.43
CA SER A 52 13.87 -3.49 -20.58
C SER A 52 12.53 -2.76 -20.50
N SER A 53 11.51 -3.19 -19.73
CA SER A 53 10.23 -2.45 -19.69
C SER A 53 9.85 -1.91 -18.31
N LEU A 54 10.31 -2.58 -17.28
CA LEU A 54 10.09 -2.20 -15.89
C LEU A 54 11.02 -1.06 -15.49
N GLY A 55 12.30 -1.09 -15.87
CA GLY A 55 13.26 -0.02 -15.56
C GLY A 55 12.78 1.37 -16.04
N ASP A 56 12.25 1.46 -17.26
CA ASP A 56 11.72 2.72 -17.81
C ASP A 56 10.46 3.19 -17.08
N GLN A 57 9.56 2.26 -16.69
CA GLN A 57 8.37 2.60 -15.91
C GLN A 57 8.70 2.95 -14.47
N PHE A 58 9.60 2.24 -13.82
CA PHE A 58 10.14 2.61 -12.51
C PHE A 58 10.81 3.99 -12.59
N GLN A 59 11.61 4.28 -13.62
CA GLN A 59 12.18 5.61 -13.82
C GLN A 59 11.11 6.70 -14.00
N SER A 60 9.96 6.37 -14.60
CA SER A 60 8.84 7.31 -14.74
C SER A 60 8.06 7.52 -13.44
N LEU A 61 8.03 6.52 -12.54
CA LEU A 61 7.43 6.59 -11.21
C LEU A 61 8.36 7.20 -10.15
N PHE A 62 9.68 7.20 -10.42
CA PHE A 62 10.71 7.61 -9.48
C PHE A 62 11.72 8.53 -10.17
N ILE A 63 11.70 9.82 -9.79
CA ILE A 63 12.62 10.84 -10.34
C ILE A 63 14.11 10.53 -10.08
N ASP A 64 14.43 9.66 -9.11
CA ASP A 64 15.80 9.21 -8.91
C ASP A 64 15.88 7.75 -8.40
N LEU A 65 16.02 6.79 -9.32
CA LEU A 65 16.25 5.39 -8.99
C LEU A 65 17.50 5.15 -8.14
N ASN A 66 18.46 6.09 -8.09
CA ASN A 66 19.65 5.93 -7.26
C ASN A 66 19.36 6.12 -5.76
N GLN A 67 18.18 6.66 -5.42
CA GLN A 67 17.73 6.85 -4.04
C GLN A 67 16.71 5.81 -3.60
N VAL A 68 16.38 4.85 -4.47
CA VAL A 68 15.39 3.81 -4.20
C VAL A 68 16.09 2.47 -4.00
N LYS A 69 15.79 1.81 -2.88
CA LYS A 69 16.24 0.46 -2.57
C LYS A 69 15.09 -0.51 -2.72
N ILE A 70 15.31 -1.66 -3.36
CA ILE A 70 14.35 -2.77 -3.33
C ILE A 70 14.57 -3.54 -2.03
N VAL A 71 13.52 -3.66 -1.23
CA VAL A 71 13.57 -4.38 0.06
C VAL A 71 12.91 -5.76 -0.03
N ASP A 72 11.92 -5.94 -0.91
CA ASP A 72 11.31 -7.24 -1.20
C ASP A 72 10.89 -7.32 -2.67
N SER A 73 10.88 -8.52 -3.23
CA SER A 73 10.29 -8.80 -4.53
C SER A 73 9.79 -10.24 -4.54
N SER A 74 8.50 -10.40 -4.81
CA SER A 74 7.82 -11.69 -4.78
C SER A 74 6.93 -11.85 -6.00
N GLN A 75 6.97 -13.02 -6.64
CA GLN A 75 5.99 -13.37 -7.67
C GLN A 75 4.63 -13.62 -7.01
N VAL A 76 3.57 -13.08 -7.62
CA VAL A 76 2.19 -13.16 -7.13
C VAL A 76 1.21 -13.38 -8.28
N GLU A 77 0.01 -13.81 -7.94
CA GLU A 77 -1.11 -13.92 -8.88
C GLU A 77 -2.21 -12.95 -8.45
N TRP A 78 -2.45 -11.93 -9.26
CA TRP A 78 -3.47 -10.92 -9.01
C TRP A 78 -4.85 -11.45 -9.39
N SER A 79 -5.88 -11.08 -8.64
CA SER A 79 -7.26 -11.52 -8.87
C SER A 79 -7.97 -10.83 -10.02
N ASP A 80 -7.42 -9.72 -10.51
CA ASP A 80 -8.04 -8.84 -11.49
C ASP A 80 -7.03 -8.18 -12.43
N THR A 81 -7.56 -7.53 -13.47
CA THR A 81 -6.75 -6.81 -14.47
C THR A 81 -6.14 -5.51 -13.97
N CYS A 82 -6.50 -5.03 -12.77
CA CYS A 82 -5.93 -3.85 -12.14
C CYS A 82 -4.77 -4.20 -11.21
N LEU A 83 -4.32 -5.46 -11.20
CA LEU A 83 -3.24 -5.95 -10.35
C LEU A 83 -3.57 -5.76 -8.86
N GLY A 84 -4.86 -5.84 -8.49
CA GLY A 84 -5.32 -5.63 -7.11
C GLY A 84 -5.25 -4.19 -6.61
N VAL A 85 -4.99 -3.20 -7.48
CA VAL A 85 -4.96 -1.78 -7.12
C VAL A 85 -6.32 -1.14 -7.42
N GLU A 86 -7.00 -0.67 -6.38
CA GLU A 86 -8.30 0.01 -6.50
C GLU A 86 -8.12 1.41 -7.11
N GLN A 87 -8.93 1.74 -8.12
CA GLN A 87 -9.00 3.08 -8.68
C GLN A 87 -10.45 3.56 -8.65
N PRO A 88 -10.75 4.79 -8.21
CA PRO A 88 -12.13 5.27 -8.12
C PRO A 88 -12.79 5.31 -9.50
N GLY A 89 -13.98 4.74 -9.59
CA GLY A 89 -14.76 4.70 -10.83
C GLY A 89 -14.23 3.74 -11.91
N VAL A 90 -13.27 2.86 -11.58
CA VAL A 90 -12.73 1.86 -12.51
C VAL A 90 -13.20 0.46 -12.13
N ASP A 91 -13.89 -0.19 -13.07
CA ASP A 91 -14.32 -1.60 -12.92
C ASP A 91 -13.25 -2.55 -13.48
N CYS A 92 -12.53 -3.22 -12.57
CA CYS A 92 -11.49 -4.18 -12.90
C CYS A 92 -12.10 -5.55 -13.28
N LEU A 93 -11.64 -6.17 -14.36
CA LEU A 93 -12.14 -7.49 -14.76
C LEU A 93 -11.58 -8.58 -13.84
N PRO A 94 -12.40 -9.51 -13.34
CA PRO A 94 -11.96 -10.58 -12.45
C PRO A 94 -11.20 -11.65 -13.24
N GLN A 95 -9.90 -11.44 -13.40
CA GLN A 95 -9.00 -12.29 -14.17
C GLN A 95 -7.69 -12.50 -13.41
N SER A 96 -7.36 -13.78 -13.20
CA SER A 96 -6.07 -14.20 -12.67
C SER A 96 -4.93 -13.72 -13.58
N THR A 97 -4.04 -12.89 -13.03
CA THR A 97 -2.93 -12.25 -13.75
C THR A 97 -1.62 -12.48 -13.00
N GLN A 98 -0.69 -13.22 -13.60
CA GLN A 98 0.64 -13.42 -13.02
C GLN A 98 1.43 -12.11 -13.03
N GLY A 99 2.18 -11.87 -11.95
CA GLY A 99 2.91 -10.62 -11.76
C GLY A 99 3.88 -10.63 -10.58
N TYR A 100 4.29 -9.44 -10.19
CA TYR A 100 5.25 -9.20 -9.10
C TYR A 100 4.71 -8.17 -8.13
N ARG A 101 4.86 -8.44 -6.83
CA ARG A 101 4.75 -7.45 -5.75
C ARG A 101 6.17 -7.06 -5.36
N VAL A 102 6.53 -5.81 -5.59
CA VAL A 102 7.85 -5.27 -5.27
C VAL A 102 7.69 -4.25 -4.16
N VAL A 103 8.47 -4.37 -3.09
CA VAL A 103 8.53 -3.38 -2.02
C VAL A 103 9.80 -2.56 -2.20
N LEU A 104 9.61 -1.25 -2.27
CA LEU A 104 10.65 -0.25 -2.45
C LEU A 104 10.79 0.56 -1.17
N GLU A 105 11.99 1.04 -0.88
CA GLU A 105 12.31 1.92 0.23
C GLU A 105 13.05 3.15 -0.29
N THR A 106 12.57 4.34 0.06
CA THR A 106 13.28 5.61 -0.16
C THR A 106 12.81 6.65 0.84
N ASN A 107 13.70 7.58 1.22
CA ASN A 107 13.39 8.64 2.18
C ASN A 107 12.73 8.14 3.48
N GLY A 108 13.10 6.94 3.94
CA GLY A 108 12.56 6.31 5.16
C GLY A 108 11.10 5.82 5.05
N LEU A 109 10.52 5.81 3.83
CA LEU A 109 9.21 5.23 3.54
C LEU A 109 9.39 3.94 2.74
N GLN A 110 8.49 2.98 2.96
CA GLN A 110 8.37 1.81 2.13
C GLN A 110 7.05 1.84 1.35
N PHE A 111 7.06 1.49 0.07
CA PHE A 111 5.84 1.36 -0.70
C PHE A 111 5.91 0.20 -1.68
N GLU A 112 4.75 -0.34 -1.96
CA GLU A 112 4.55 -1.45 -2.87
C GLU A 112 4.27 -0.95 -4.28
N VAL A 113 4.84 -1.66 -5.23
CA VAL A 113 4.57 -1.54 -6.65
C VAL A 113 4.14 -2.90 -7.17
N HIS A 114 3.00 -2.92 -7.84
CA HIS A 114 2.42 -4.11 -8.46
C HIS A 114 2.71 -4.08 -9.96
N ALA A 115 3.22 -5.17 -10.50
CA ALA A 115 3.48 -5.30 -11.92
C ALA A 115 2.88 -6.59 -12.48
N ASP A 116 2.60 -6.61 -13.79
CA ASP A 116 2.35 -7.87 -14.51
C ASP A 116 3.67 -8.62 -14.81
N HIS A 117 3.57 -9.89 -15.20
CA HIS A 117 4.74 -10.76 -15.40
C HIS A 117 5.68 -10.34 -16.53
N VAL A 118 5.22 -9.50 -17.48
CA VAL A 118 6.04 -8.97 -18.57
C VAL A 118 6.47 -7.53 -18.32
N GLY A 119 6.04 -6.92 -17.21
CA GLY A 119 6.25 -5.52 -16.91
C GLY A 119 5.58 -4.56 -17.88
N GLY A 120 4.48 -4.95 -18.52
CA GLY A 120 3.68 -4.09 -19.40
C GLY A 120 2.82 -3.10 -18.61
N GLN A 121 2.46 -3.46 -17.38
CA GLN A 121 1.77 -2.63 -16.41
C GLN A 121 2.56 -2.61 -15.11
N VAL A 122 2.74 -1.39 -14.57
CA VAL A 122 3.33 -1.13 -13.27
C VAL A 122 2.45 -0.12 -12.55
N LYS A 123 2.01 -0.44 -11.33
CA LYS A 123 1.09 0.38 -10.55
C LYS A 123 1.62 0.60 -9.13
N PRO A 124 1.73 1.86 -8.68
CA PRO A 124 1.76 2.20 -7.26
C PRO A 124 0.63 1.49 -6.51
N ALA A 125 0.94 0.86 -5.37
CA ALA A 125 -0.02 0.04 -4.64
C ALA A 125 -0.11 0.34 -3.14
N THR A 126 0.80 1.16 -2.59
CA THR A 126 0.65 1.67 -1.22
C THR A 126 -0.25 2.88 -1.20
N LEU A 127 -1.45 2.73 -0.66
CA LEU A 127 -2.35 3.85 -0.42
C LEU A 127 -1.78 4.73 0.69
N GLY A 128 -1.57 6.02 0.42
CA GLY A 128 -1.11 7.01 1.39
C GLY A 128 -2.26 7.89 1.92
N LEU A 129 -3.28 8.13 1.09
CA LEU A 129 -4.42 8.97 1.46
C LEU A 129 -5.68 8.52 0.72
N ARG A 130 -6.80 8.47 1.44
CA ARG A 130 -8.16 8.36 0.90
C ARG A 130 -8.97 9.54 1.42
N TRP A 131 -9.53 10.31 0.50
CA TRP A 131 -10.49 11.36 0.82
C TRP A 131 -11.81 11.05 0.12
N THR A 132 -12.91 11.25 0.83
CA THR A 132 -14.25 10.97 0.32
C THR A 132 -15.21 12.03 0.82
N ARG A 133 -15.92 12.64 -0.11
CA ARG A 133 -17.05 13.53 0.17
C ARG A 133 -18.33 12.74 -0.03
N GLU A 134 -19.01 12.46 1.07
CA GLU A 134 -20.32 11.82 1.00
C GLU A 134 -21.32 12.78 0.40
N CYS A 135 -21.98 12.35 -0.67
CA CYS A 135 -23.12 13.07 -1.23
C CYS A 135 -24.41 12.41 -0.76
N GLY A 136 -25.47 13.21 -0.58
CA GLY A 136 -26.74 12.84 0.06
C GLY A 136 -27.52 11.70 -0.63
N GLU A 137 -28.85 11.68 -0.48
CA GLU A 137 -29.70 10.52 -0.85
C GLU A 137 -29.54 10.01 -2.30
N ASP A 138 -28.99 10.82 -3.21
CA ASP A 138 -28.73 10.44 -4.61
C ASP A 138 -27.39 9.69 -4.82
N GLY A 139 -26.54 9.54 -3.81
CA GLY A 139 -25.47 8.53 -3.75
C GLY A 139 -24.22 8.79 -4.61
N LEU A 140 -23.93 10.04 -4.97
CA LEU A 140 -22.88 10.39 -5.93
C LEU A 140 -21.67 11.02 -5.26
N CYS A 141 -20.77 10.19 -4.73
CA CYS A 141 -19.66 10.64 -3.89
C CYS A 141 -18.44 11.09 -4.72
N ASP A 142 -17.75 12.12 -4.25
CA ASP A 142 -16.41 12.46 -4.75
C ASP A 142 -15.38 11.61 -4.00
N HIS A 143 -14.44 11.01 -4.72
CA HIS A 143 -13.36 10.22 -4.14
C HIS A 143 -12.01 10.68 -4.67
N LEU A 144 -11.02 10.67 -3.79
CA LEU A 144 -9.61 10.82 -4.10
C LEU A 144 -8.83 9.70 -3.41
N LEU A 145 -8.05 8.96 -4.20
CA LEU A 145 -7.03 8.03 -3.72
C LEU A 145 -5.66 8.51 -4.14
N ILE A 146 -4.72 8.53 -3.21
CA ILE A 146 -3.31 8.79 -3.47
C ILE A 146 -2.52 7.52 -3.17
N TYR A 147 -1.90 6.95 -4.21
CA TYR A 147 -0.96 5.86 -4.11
C TYR A 147 0.48 6.39 -4.21
N LEU A 148 1.34 5.87 -3.34
CA LEU A 148 2.73 6.29 -3.23
C LEU A 148 3.62 5.64 -4.30
N PRO A 149 4.58 6.39 -4.85
CA PRO A 149 4.99 7.73 -4.39
C PRO A 149 4.15 8.89 -4.93
N ASP A 150 3.54 8.74 -6.11
CA ASP A 150 3.23 9.90 -6.95
C ASP A 150 1.92 9.79 -7.73
N SER A 151 1.07 8.81 -7.46
CA SER A 151 -0.16 8.61 -8.24
C SER A 151 -1.39 9.09 -7.50
N ALA A 152 -2.18 9.96 -8.12
CA ALA A 152 -3.48 10.37 -7.61
C ALA A 152 -4.58 9.99 -8.60
N HIS A 153 -5.66 9.40 -8.08
CA HIS A 153 -6.85 9.02 -8.83
C HIS A 153 -8.07 9.67 -8.18
N ALA A 154 -8.87 10.37 -8.98
CA ALA A 154 -10.10 10.99 -8.54
C ALA A 154 -11.29 10.49 -9.35
N CYS A 155 -12.45 10.38 -8.69
CA CYS A 155 -13.73 10.35 -9.39
C CYS A 155 -14.69 11.40 -8.79
N TRP A 156 -15.52 11.96 -9.66
CA TRP A 156 -16.51 12.98 -9.29
C TRP A 156 -17.73 12.86 -10.19
N PHE A 157 -18.86 13.38 -9.72
CA PHE A 157 -20.07 13.39 -10.52
C PHE A 157 -20.33 14.77 -11.13
N GLN A 158 -20.59 14.81 -12.43
CA GLN A 158 -20.93 16.04 -13.12
C GLN A 158 -22.02 15.77 -14.17
N SER A 159 -23.10 16.55 -14.11
CA SER A 159 -24.15 16.55 -15.14
C SER A 159 -24.80 15.19 -15.46
N GLY A 160 -24.93 14.29 -14.49
CA GLY A 160 -25.52 12.97 -14.72
C GLY A 160 -24.52 11.85 -14.96
N GLU A 161 -23.22 12.17 -15.03
CA GLU A 161 -22.16 11.25 -15.40
C GLU A 161 -21.06 11.19 -14.34
N MET A 162 -20.55 9.98 -14.10
CA MET A 162 -19.35 9.78 -13.30
C MET A 162 -18.13 10.06 -14.17
N ASN A 163 -17.25 10.92 -13.68
CA ASN A 163 -16.00 11.28 -14.31
C ASN A 163 -14.85 10.73 -13.47
N THR A 164 -13.74 10.41 -14.13
CA THR A 164 -12.53 9.90 -13.50
C THR A 164 -11.31 10.59 -14.08
N ALA A 165 -10.31 10.87 -13.28
CA ALA A 165 -9.03 11.38 -13.74
C ALA A 165 -7.88 10.80 -12.91
N SER A 166 -6.71 10.73 -13.53
CA SER A 166 -5.48 10.25 -12.89
C SER A 166 -4.35 11.18 -13.25
N VAL A 167 -3.54 11.56 -12.27
CA VAL A 167 -2.42 12.47 -12.45
C VAL A 167 -1.19 11.99 -11.70
N ASN A 168 -0.02 12.46 -12.11
CA ASN A 168 1.18 12.39 -11.30
C ASN A 168 1.17 13.57 -10.31
N LEU A 169 1.34 13.29 -9.02
CA LEU A 169 1.37 14.31 -7.97
C LEU A 169 2.44 15.36 -8.21
N GLN A 170 3.60 14.99 -8.74
CA GLN A 170 4.70 15.91 -8.99
C GLN A 170 4.45 16.83 -10.20
N GLU A 171 3.44 16.55 -11.01
CA GLU A 171 2.99 17.46 -12.08
C GLU A 171 2.04 18.55 -11.55
N ILE A 172 1.32 18.26 -10.46
CA ILE A 172 0.31 19.17 -9.91
C ILE A 172 0.70 19.81 -8.58
N LEU A 173 1.65 19.25 -7.84
CA LEU A 173 2.17 19.78 -6.58
C LEU A 173 3.50 20.49 -6.78
N SER A 174 3.69 21.58 -6.03
CA SER A 174 5.02 22.17 -5.87
C SER A 174 5.95 21.23 -5.08
N PRO A 175 7.28 21.37 -5.20
CA PRO A 175 8.22 20.56 -4.41
C PRO A 175 8.01 20.68 -2.89
N GLU A 176 7.55 21.84 -2.41
CA GLU A 176 7.25 22.07 -1.00
C GLU A 176 5.99 21.32 -0.56
N GLU A 177 4.91 21.37 -1.35
CA GLU A 177 3.68 20.62 -1.06
C GLU A 177 3.90 19.10 -1.11
N TYR A 178 4.69 18.63 -2.08
CA TYR A 178 5.04 17.22 -2.18
C TYR A 178 5.86 16.79 -0.97
N GLU A 179 6.86 17.57 -0.53
CA GLU A 179 7.64 17.21 0.66
C GLU A 179 6.80 17.26 1.94
N GLN A 180 5.86 18.20 2.07
CA GLN A 180 4.91 18.22 3.19
C GLN A 180 4.09 16.91 3.26
N LEU A 181 3.65 16.38 2.11
CA LEU A 181 2.96 15.09 2.04
C LEU A 181 3.88 13.95 2.50
N ILE A 182 5.10 13.89 1.96
CA ILE A 182 6.09 12.85 2.29
C ILE A 182 6.47 12.89 3.78
N ASP A 183 6.69 14.07 4.34
CA ASP A 183 6.99 14.27 5.77
C ASP A 183 5.82 13.83 6.65
N ALA A 184 4.58 14.16 6.27
CA ALA A 184 3.41 13.69 6.98
C ALA A 184 3.34 12.16 6.96
N LEU A 185 3.59 11.51 5.82
CA LEU A 185 3.52 10.06 5.68
C LEU A 185 4.58 9.37 6.53
N ARG A 186 5.76 9.99 6.68
CA ARG A 186 6.86 9.44 7.48
C ARG A 186 6.62 9.58 8.98
N ASN A 187 6.01 10.68 9.40
CA ASN A 187 5.92 11.03 10.82
C ASN A 187 4.63 10.57 11.48
N PHE A 188 3.51 10.63 10.75
CA PHE A 188 2.20 10.34 11.30
C PHE A 188 1.82 8.87 11.18
N SER A 189 1.08 8.38 12.17
CA SER A 189 0.44 7.06 12.11
C SER A 189 -0.81 7.11 11.24
N GLU A 190 -1.32 5.94 10.86
CA GLU A 190 -2.64 5.84 10.24
C GLU A 190 -3.73 6.49 11.12
N ASN A 191 -4.62 7.25 10.48
CA ASN A 191 -5.78 7.83 11.15
C ASN A 191 -6.92 8.09 10.16
N THR A 192 -8.15 7.95 10.65
CA THR A 192 -9.37 8.36 9.94
C THR A 192 -10.07 9.46 10.72
N VAL A 193 -10.48 10.52 10.02
CA VAL A 193 -11.20 11.65 10.59
C VAL A 193 -12.39 12.01 9.72
N ASN A 194 -13.46 12.46 10.37
CA ASN A 194 -14.62 13.02 9.71
C ASN A 194 -14.67 14.53 10.04
N LEU A 195 -14.52 15.36 9.02
CA LEU A 195 -14.31 16.80 9.15
C LEU A 195 -15.30 17.55 8.24
N PRO A 196 -15.69 18.79 8.58
CA PRO A 196 -16.38 19.63 7.62
C PRO A 196 -15.45 19.96 6.45
N SER A 197 -15.97 19.89 5.23
CA SER A 197 -15.24 20.26 4.02
C SER A 197 -14.86 21.75 4.08
N SER A 198 -13.64 22.10 3.67
CA SER A 198 -13.15 23.49 3.82
C SER A 198 -13.58 24.42 2.69
N ASP A 199 -14.03 23.86 1.57
CA ASP A 199 -14.42 24.56 0.34
C ASP A 199 -15.96 24.66 0.14
N ALA A 200 -16.74 23.99 0.98
CA ALA A 200 -18.19 23.92 0.83
C ALA A 200 -18.90 25.12 1.49
N THR A 201 -19.88 25.71 0.79
CA THR A 201 -20.71 26.80 1.32
C THR A 201 -21.75 26.33 2.35
N GLU A 202 -22.10 25.04 2.31
CA GLU A 202 -23.00 24.37 3.25
C GLU A 202 -22.20 23.29 3.99
N PRO A 203 -22.60 22.88 5.21
CA PRO A 203 -21.88 21.87 5.98
C PRO A 203 -21.97 20.51 5.28
N VAL A 204 -20.94 20.20 4.50
CA VAL A 204 -20.70 18.88 3.91
C VAL A 204 -19.59 18.22 4.70
N MET A 205 -19.80 16.96 5.09
CA MET A 205 -18.81 16.19 5.82
C MET A 205 -17.94 15.40 4.84
N VAL A 206 -16.66 15.32 5.13
CA VAL A 206 -15.68 14.54 4.38
C VAL A 206 -15.00 13.56 5.31
N THR A 207 -14.79 12.34 4.81
CA THR A 207 -13.97 11.34 5.49
C THR A 207 -12.58 11.36 4.87
N LEU A 208 -11.59 11.65 5.70
CA LEU A 208 -10.17 11.56 5.34
C LEU A 208 -9.56 10.40 6.11
N THR A 209 -9.02 9.42 5.39
CA THR A 209 -8.12 8.41 5.95
C THR A 209 -6.72 8.65 5.44
N PHE A 210 -5.79 8.82 6.35
CA PHE A 210 -4.37 8.97 6.07
C PHE A 210 -3.65 7.71 6.51
N TYR A 211 -2.84 7.13 5.63
CA TYR A 211 -2.13 5.86 5.85
C TYR A 211 -0.64 6.15 6.07
N GLY A 212 -0.35 6.94 7.09
CA GLY A 212 1.01 7.24 7.48
C GLY A 212 1.74 6.02 8.04
N GLN A 213 3.05 5.95 7.79
CA GLN A 213 3.96 4.88 8.21
C GLN A 213 4.73 5.25 9.48
N GLY A 214 4.45 6.41 10.04
CA GLY A 214 5.03 6.89 11.29
C GLY A 214 4.29 6.39 12.52
N ASN A 215 4.68 6.95 13.67
CA ASN A 215 4.16 6.54 14.98
C ASN A 215 3.52 7.69 15.76
N THR A 216 3.47 8.89 15.19
CA THR A 216 2.90 10.06 15.84
C THR A 216 1.45 10.23 15.41
N PHE A 217 0.51 10.31 16.35
CA PHE A 217 -0.86 10.62 15.97
C PHE A 217 -0.98 12.10 15.54
N PRO A 218 -1.55 12.42 14.37
CA PRO A 218 -1.64 13.81 13.92
C PRO A 218 -2.58 14.63 14.80
N SER A 219 -2.18 15.85 15.15
CA SER A 219 -3.01 16.79 15.92
C SER A 219 -4.22 17.27 15.11
N SER A 220 -5.17 17.95 15.76
CA SER A 220 -6.31 18.55 15.05
C SER A 220 -5.89 19.53 13.96
N ASP A 221 -4.78 20.26 14.16
CA ASP A 221 -4.26 21.21 13.17
C ASP A 221 -3.61 20.45 12.01
N ASP A 222 -2.84 19.39 12.29
CA ASP A 222 -2.26 18.52 11.26
C ASP A 222 -3.36 17.86 10.40
N GLN A 223 -4.43 17.40 11.04
CA GLN A 223 -5.59 16.81 10.35
C GLN A 223 -6.27 17.82 9.42
N GLN A 224 -6.38 19.09 9.84
CA GLN A 224 -6.91 20.17 8.99
C GLN A 224 -5.98 20.50 7.83
N SER A 225 -4.66 20.50 8.05
CA SER A 225 -3.68 20.70 6.98
C SER A 225 -3.70 19.56 5.95
N LEU A 226 -3.80 18.30 6.41
CA LEU A 226 -3.93 17.14 5.53
C LEU A 226 -5.23 17.17 4.73
N LEU A 227 -6.33 17.60 5.35
CA LEU A 227 -7.60 17.80 4.65
C LEU A 227 -7.46 18.87 3.57
N ALA A 228 -6.91 20.04 3.91
CA ALA A 228 -6.72 21.13 2.97
C ALA A 228 -5.85 20.72 1.77
N LEU A 229 -4.80 19.93 2.01
CA LEU A 229 -3.98 19.35 0.95
C LEU A 229 -4.80 18.42 0.05
N ALA A 230 -5.60 17.51 0.62
CA ALA A 230 -6.43 16.57 -0.14
C ALA A 230 -7.46 17.29 -1.01
N GLU A 231 -8.16 18.28 -0.47
CA GLU A 231 -9.16 19.07 -1.21
C GLU A 231 -8.50 19.89 -2.32
N ASN A 232 -7.30 20.44 -2.08
CA ASN A 232 -6.55 21.17 -3.09
C ASN A 232 -6.09 20.24 -4.24
N ILE A 233 -5.58 19.05 -3.91
CA ILE A 233 -5.24 18.03 -4.92
C ILE A 233 -6.46 17.68 -5.75
N PHE A 234 -7.60 17.38 -5.11
CA PHE A 234 -8.84 17.07 -5.81
C PHE A 234 -9.26 18.20 -6.74
N ALA A 235 -9.28 19.45 -6.25
CA ALA A 235 -9.63 20.62 -7.04
C ALA A 235 -8.69 20.90 -8.23
N ARG A 236 -7.41 20.47 -8.17
CA ARG A 236 -6.47 20.55 -9.31
C ARG A 236 -6.72 19.47 -10.36
N ILE A 237 -7.35 18.36 -9.98
CA ILE A 237 -7.66 17.24 -10.87
C ILE A 237 -9.01 17.46 -11.57
N THR A 238 -9.98 18.05 -10.87
CA THR A 238 -11.33 18.27 -11.39
C THR A 238 -11.47 19.62 -12.11
N PRO A 239 -12.30 19.70 -13.17
CA PRO A 239 -12.54 20.93 -13.94
C PRO A 239 -13.40 21.98 -13.24
#